data_AF-A0A8H5IN72-F1
#
_entry.id   AF-A0A8H5IN72-F1
#
_cell.length_a   1.000
_cell.length_b   1.000
_cell.length_c   1.000
_cell.angle_alpha   90.00
_cell.angle_beta   90.00
_cell.angle_gamma   90.00
#
_symmetry.space_group_name_H-M   'P 1'
#
loop_
_entity.id
_entity.type
_entity.pdbx_description
1 polymer ?
#
loop_
_entity_poly.entity_id
_entity_poly.type
_entity_poly.pdbx_seq_one_letter_code
_entity_poly.pdbx_strand_id
1 'polypeptide(L)'
;MDSLPDEIVSIIVTNATAHELTQISRTCKRLNRLAEPLLWTNIEFHHRTFHEACDLKQPSPMIPASQRFYHWDAGYPGQCKAEKFFELLQDLLFEDICQLKELCSRVESICTAVRSKIDFWQILPYFTNVKALELYGDSSYFDQHEHKSFCPSAPTLSTLRYVKLDGSIHTAVVKWILESCSTVERLELGLLDKPIESRATMEDDFPRLPEDIYSPPDDPTYGRLPGWAAIPRPLSGFLPLHKDATSLTLPRVRYLHLCQASQSNLSARMVSYFWSTSAEVSAHKDWENIVQASCETLETLSVEQKIGIEHGDGAVDDAEGFFRGDQDGLGSEKLMDMLGRVLTERKFPALKRVYLKGIVVGSKERGEPIGDVPGGRFMRFLHNKGITCEARLGEGYWFDGDDGSGPRAEWDARDDDWEEELLASVGSQL
;
A
#
# COMPACT_ATOMS: atom_id res chain seq x y z
N MET A 1 -26.21 -10.51 -33.49
CA MET A 1 -25.29 -9.38 -33.27
C MET A 1 -25.55 -8.27 -34.28
N ASP A 2 -25.48 -8.52 -35.59
CA ASP A 2 -25.65 -7.45 -36.60
C ASP A 2 -27.03 -6.80 -36.65
N SER A 3 -28.09 -7.51 -36.23
CA SER A 3 -29.46 -7.00 -36.16
C SER A 3 -29.83 -6.36 -34.82
N LEU A 4 -28.97 -6.43 -33.80
CA LEU A 4 -29.25 -5.85 -32.49
C LEU A 4 -28.90 -4.36 -32.49
N PRO A 5 -29.64 -3.48 -31.77
CA PRO A 5 -29.24 -2.09 -31.53
C PRO A 5 -27.92 -1.99 -30.75
N ASP A 6 -27.19 -0.88 -30.92
CA ASP A 6 -25.90 -0.65 -30.26
C ASP A 6 -26.03 -0.68 -28.74
N GLU A 7 -27.14 -0.21 -28.17
CA GLU A 7 -27.40 -0.21 -26.73
C GLU A 7 -27.44 -1.63 -26.16
N ILE A 8 -28.05 -2.57 -26.89
CA ILE A 8 -28.12 -3.98 -26.48
C ILE A 8 -26.75 -4.64 -26.61
N VAL A 9 -26.02 -4.33 -27.68
CA VAL A 9 -24.66 -4.85 -27.86
C VAL A 9 -23.73 -4.30 -26.78
N SER A 10 -23.83 -3.02 -26.41
CA SER A 10 -23.08 -2.42 -25.31
C SER A 10 -23.32 -3.15 -23.99
N ILE A 11 -24.58 -3.45 -23.62
CA ILE A 11 -24.88 -4.21 -22.40
C ILE A 11 -24.20 -5.58 -22.41
N ILE A 12 -24.20 -6.27 -23.56
CA ILE A 12 -23.53 -7.57 -23.70
C ILE A 12 -22.02 -7.41 -23.51
N VAL A 13 -21.42 -6.44 -24.20
CA VAL A 13 -19.97 -6.22 -24.22
C VAL A 13 -19.45 -5.73 -22.86
N THR A 14 -20.22 -4.94 -22.10
CA THR A 14 -19.86 -4.50 -20.73
C THR A 14 -19.73 -5.67 -19.74
N ASN A 15 -20.37 -6.80 -20.01
CA ASN A 15 -20.25 -8.01 -19.18
C ASN A 15 -19.19 -9.00 -19.70
N ALA A 16 -18.53 -8.69 -20.81
CA ALA A 16 -17.49 -9.53 -21.37
C ALA A 16 -16.18 -9.39 -20.57
N THR A 17 -15.45 -10.49 -20.44
CA THR A 17 -14.11 -10.51 -19.88
C THR A 17 -13.13 -9.72 -20.76
N ALA A 18 -12.00 -9.32 -20.19
CA ALA A 18 -10.88 -8.71 -20.90
C ALA A 18 -10.51 -9.45 -22.19
N HIS A 19 -10.37 -10.78 -22.09
CA HIS A 19 -10.03 -11.62 -23.22
C HIS A 19 -11.10 -11.55 -24.31
N GLU A 20 -12.38 -11.71 -23.94
CA GLU A 20 -13.50 -11.62 -24.89
C GLU A 20 -13.57 -10.24 -25.54
N LEU A 21 -13.36 -9.16 -24.79
CA LEU A 21 -13.30 -7.79 -25.33
C LEU A 21 -12.22 -7.65 -26.41
N THR A 22 -11.03 -8.27 -26.23
CA THR A 22 -9.98 -8.24 -27.26
C THR A 22 -10.36 -9.02 -28.52
N GLN A 23 -11.12 -10.11 -28.40
CA GLN A 23 -11.61 -10.88 -29.55
C GLN A 23 -12.73 -10.12 -30.28
N ILE A 24 -13.68 -9.58 -29.51
CA ILE A 24 -14.81 -8.77 -30.01
C ILE A 24 -14.27 -7.54 -30.75
N SER A 25 -13.27 -6.85 -30.21
CA SER A 25 -12.71 -5.65 -30.81
C SER A 25 -12.02 -5.91 -32.16
N ARG A 26 -11.57 -7.14 -32.43
CA ARG A 26 -10.93 -7.55 -33.69
C ARG A 26 -11.91 -8.09 -34.73
N THR A 27 -13.18 -8.27 -34.37
CA THR A 27 -14.18 -8.91 -35.25
C THR A 27 -14.65 -7.98 -36.37
N CYS A 28 -15.11 -6.77 -36.05
CA CYS A 28 -15.53 -5.78 -37.06
C CYS A 28 -15.47 -4.34 -36.49
N LYS A 29 -15.52 -3.33 -37.38
CA LYS A 29 -15.43 -1.90 -36.98
C LYS A 29 -16.51 -1.49 -35.97
N ARG A 30 -17.71 -2.04 -36.08
CA ARG A 30 -18.82 -1.73 -35.17
C ARG A 30 -18.53 -2.25 -33.76
N LEU A 31 -18.14 -3.51 -33.65
CA LEU A 31 -17.78 -4.13 -32.37
C LEU A 31 -16.51 -3.54 -31.77
N ASN A 32 -15.52 -3.19 -32.60
CA ASN A 32 -14.34 -2.45 -32.20
C ASN A 32 -14.70 -1.15 -31.47
N ARG A 33 -15.59 -0.32 -32.06
CA ARG A 33 -16.03 0.95 -31.45
C ARG A 33 -16.73 0.78 -30.09
N LEU A 34 -17.36 -0.37 -29.85
CA LEU A 34 -18.08 -0.65 -28.61
C LEU A 34 -17.19 -1.29 -27.55
N ALA A 35 -16.25 -2.15 -27.96
CA ALA A 35 -15.38 -2.91 -27.05
C ALA A 35 -14.08 -2.18 -26.69
N GLU A 36 -13.50 -1.42 -27.62
CA GLU A 36 -12.21 -0.76 -27.42
C GLU A 36 -12.21 0.23 -26.24
N PRO A 37 -13.24 1.07 -26.02
CA PRO A 37 -13.28 1.96 -24.85
C PRO A 37 -13.22 1.20 -23.51
N LEU A 38 -13.82 0.01 -23.46
CA LEU A 38 -13.84 -0.83 -22.27
C LEU A 38 -12.49 -1.50 -21.99
N LEU A 39 -11.71 -1.79 -23.05
CA LEU A 39 -10.33 -2.29 -22.92
C LEU A 39 -9.39 -1.27 -22.27
N TRP A 40 -9.65 0.02 -22.46
CA TRP A 40 -8.84 1.11 -21.90
C TRP A 40 -9.33 1.59 -20.53
N THR A 41 -10.46 1.10 -20.03
CA THR A 41 -11.04 1.59 -18.78
C THR A 41 -10.20 1.15 -17.57
N ASN A 42 -9.65 -0.06 -17.61
CA ASN A 42 -8.92 -0.65 -16.49
C ASN A 42 -7.53 -1.11 -16.93
N ILE A 43 -6.51 -0.54 -16.31
CA ILE A 43 -5.12 -0.95 -16.47
C ILE A 43 -4.77 -1.83 -15.27
N GLU A 44 -4.57 -3.12 -15.54
CA GLU A 44 -4.16 -4.13 -14.58
C GLU A 44 -3.10 -5.01 -15.26
N PHE A 45 -1.92 -5.11 -14.67
CA PHE A 45 -0.90 -6.03 -15.16
C PHE A 45 -0.42 -7.03 -14.12
N HIS A 46 -1.05 -7.07 -12.94
CA HIS A 46 -0.83 -8.15 -12.00
C HIS A 46 -1.50 -9.44 -12.47
N HIS A 47 -0.93 -10.57 -12.06
CA HIS A 47 -1.52 -11.89 -12.22
C HIS A 47 -2.76 -12.02 -11.33
N ARG A 48 -3.70 -12.89 -11.72
CA ARG A 48 -4.98 -13.07 -11.00
C ARG A 48 -4.79 -13.38 -9.50
N THR A 49 -3.76 -14.15 -9.16
CA THR A 49 -3.48 -14.63 -7.80
C THR A 49 -3.05 -13.50 -6.86
N PHE A 50 -2.46 -12.42 -7.41
CA PHE A 50 -1.99 -11.28 -6.63
C PHE A 50 -3.12 -10.64 -5.82
N HIS A 51 -4.30 -10.54 -6.42
CA HIS A 51 -5.46 -9.93 -5.79
C HIS A 51 -6.38 -10.95 -5.13
N GLU A 52 -6.39 -12.22 -5.54
CA GLU A 52 -7.25 -13.24 -4.93
C GLU A 52 -7.01 -13.35 -3.42
N ALA A 53 -5.76 -13.36 -2.94
CA ALA A 53 -5.46 -13.40 -1.51
C ALA A 53 -5.82 -12.09 -0.77
N CYS A 54 -5.57 -10.93 -1.39
CA CYS A 54 -5.83 -9.61 -0.81
C CYS A 54 -7.33 -9.27 -0.78
N ASP A 55 -8.06 -9.52 -1.87
CA ASP A 55 -9.48 -9.22 -2.04
C ASP A 55 -10.37 -10.16 -1.20
N LEU A 56 -9.94 -11.39 -0.92
CA LEU A 56 -10.62 -12.29 0.02
C LEU A 56 -10.68 -11.70 1.43
N LYS A 57 -9.63 -10.99 1.86
CA LYS A 57 -9.55 -10.36 3.19
C LYS A 57 -10.28 -9.02 3.21
N GLN A 58 -10.11 -8.19 2.17
CA GLN A 58 -10.73 -6.86 2.04
C GLN A 58 -10.93 -6.47 0.56
N PRO A 59 -12.10 -6.76 -0.03
CA PRO A 59 -12.31 -6.54 -1.46
C PRO A 59 -12.15 -5.06 -1.84
N SER A 60 -11.59 -4.81 -3.03
CA SER A 60 -11.59 -3.47 -3.63
C SER A 60 -13.02 -2.92 -3.74
N PRO A 61 -13.25 -1.65 -3.37
CA PRO A 61 -14.60 -1.09 -3.34
C PRO A 61 -15.11 -0.67 -4.72
N MET A 62 -14.24 -0.61 -5.75
CA MET A 62 -14.58 -0.04 -7.06
C MET A 62 -14.69 -1.07 -8.17
N ILE A 63 -13.85 -2.10 -8.17
CA ILE A 63 -13.84 -3.13 -9.22
C ILE A 63 -13.75 -4.50 -8.55
N PRO A 64 -14.78 -5.35 -8.68
CA PRO A 64 -14.70 -6.73 -8.23
C PRO A 64 -13.53 -7.46 -8.92
N ALA A 65 -12.85 -8.36 -8.21
CA ALA A 65 -11.79 -9.19 -8.77
C ALA A 65 -12.18 -9.82 -10.12
N SER A 66 -13.43 -10.30 -10.25
CA SER A 66 -13.96 -10.90 -11.48
C SER A 66 -14.03 -9.97 -12.70
N GLN A 67 -13.93 -8.65 -12.50
CA GLN A 67 -13.98 -7.62 -13.55
C GLN A 67 -12.61 -6.98 -13.81
N ARG A 68 -11.56 -7.39 -13.07
CA ARG A 68 -10.20 -6.91 -13.28
C ARG A 68 -9.55 -7.62 -14.48
N PHE A 69 -8.70 -6.89 -15.18
CA PHE A 69 -8.02 -7.34 -16.40
C PHE A 69 -6.76 -8.13 -16.04
N TYR A 70 -6.92 -9.33 -15.49
CA TYR A 70 -5.75 -10.17 -15.20
C TYR A 70 -5.13 -10.72 -16.49
N HIS A 71 -3.81 -10.78 -16.54
CA HIS A 71 -3.16 -11.59 -17.56
C HIS A 71 -3.17 -13.07 -17.14
N TRP A 72 -3.42 -13.95 -18.12
CA TRP A 72 -3.58 -15.39 -17.89
C TRP A 72 -2.38 -16.23 -18.34
N ASP A 73 -1.38 -15.58 -18.93
CA ASP A 73 -0.33 -16.27 -19.68
C ASP A 73 0.96 -16.35 -18.88
N ALA A 74 1.37 -17.57 -18.54
CA ALA A 74 2.61 -17.88 -17.84
C ALA A 74 3.86 -17.64 -18.72
N GLY A 75 3.69 -17.50 -20.05
CA GLY A 75 4.78 -17.31 -20.99
C GLY A 75 5.25 -15.86 -21.16
N TYR A 76 4.49 -14.87 -20.67
CA TYR A 76 4.81 -13.46 -20.84
C TYR A 76 4.47 -12.64 -19.58
N PRO A 77 5.47 -12.38 -18.72
CA PRO A 77 5.30 -11.75 -17.41
C PRO A 77 4.51 -10.43 -17.47
N GLY A 78 3.70 -10.15 -16.46
CA GLY A 78 2.97 -8.88 -16.34
C GLY A 78 3.91 -7.67 -16.44
N GLN A 79 5.13 -7.81 -15.92
CA GLN A 79 6.21 -6.83 -16.04
C GLN A 79 6.47 -6.39 -17.48
N CYS A 80 6.69 -7.34 -18.40
CA CYS A 80 7.03 -7.02 -19.79
C CYS A 80 5.87 -6.36 -20.54
N LYS A 81 4.63 -6.50 -20.06
CA LYS A 81 3.46 -5.82 -20.61
C LYS A 81 3.37 -4.39 -20.08
N ALA A 82 3.55 -4.21 -18.78
CA ALA A 82 3.59 -2.89 -18.15
C ALA A 82 4.71 -2.02 -18.74
N GLU A 83 5.94 -2.56 -18.87
CA GLU A 83 7.08 -1.87 -19.48
C GLU A 83 6.74 -1.38 -20.89
N LYS A 84 6.33 -2.27 -21.80
CA LYS A 84 5.97 -1.88 -23.17
C LYS A 84 4.80 -0.91 -23.23
N PHE A 85 3.82 -1.08 -22.36
CA PHE A 85 2.66 -0.20 -22.32
C PHE A 85 3.06 1.22 -21.92
N PHE A 86 3.85 1.37 -20.86
CA PHE A 86 4.26 2.68 -20.40
C PHE A 86 5.36 3.31 -21.26
N GLU A 87 6.24 2.53 -21.89
CA GLU A 87 7.13 3.00 -22.96
C GLU A 87 6.33 3.63 -24.09
N LEU A 88 5.26 2.98 -24.56
CA LEU A 88 4.37 3.53 -25.58
C LEU A 88 3.71 4.85 -25.14
N LEU A 89 3.26 4.95 -23.88
CA LEU A 89 2.71 6.20 -23.37
C LEU A 89 3.76 7.31 -23.23
N GLN A 90 5.01 6.94 -22.91
CA GLN A 90 6.12 7.89 -22.89
C GLN A 90 6.47 8.38 -24.29
N ASP A 91 6.49 7.51 -25.30
CA ASP A 91 6.70 7.90 -26.70
C ASP A 91 5.63 8.92 -27.12
N LEU A 92 4.36 8.67 -26.79
CA LEU A 92 3.27 9.62 -27.04
C LEU A 92 3.44 10.94 -26.27
N LEU A 93 4.02 10.94 -25.08
CA LEU A 93 4.31 12.17 -24.34
C LEU A 93 5.25 13.10 -25.15
N PHE A 94 6.18 12.55 -25.91
CA PHE A 94 7.14 13.30 -26.73
C PHE A 94 6.63 13.56 -28.16
N GLU A 95 5.91 12.61 -28.75
CA GLU A 95 5.50 12.64 -30.15
C GLU A 95 4.10 13.24 -30.38
N ASP A 96 3.11 12.86 -29.56
CA ASP A 96 1.71 13.28 -29.70
C ASP A 96 0.99 13.35 -28.35
N ILE A 97 1.20 14.46 -27.63
CA ILE A 97 0.58 14.72 -26.33
C ILE A 97 -0.95 14.77 -26.40
N CYS A 98 -1.53 15.08 -27.56
CA CYS A 98 -2.98 15.11 -27.73
C CYS A 98 -3.53 13.69 -27.70
N GLN A 99 -2.88 12.77 -28.41
CA GLN A 99 -3.22 11.35 -28.38
C GLN A 99 -3.00 10.75 -26.99
N LEU A 100 -1.92 11.10 -26.29
CA LEU A 100 -1.70 10.68 -24.90
C LEU A 100 -2.87 11.10 -24.00
N LYS A 101 -3.26 12.37 -24.05
CA LYS A 101 -4.39 12.90 -23.27
C LYS A 101 -5.68 12.15 -23.57
N GLU A 102 -5.96 11.90 -24.85
CA GLU A 102 -7.16 11.17 -25.25
C GLU A 102 -7.17 9.76 -24.66
N LEU A 103 -6.08 9.00 -24.80
CA LEU A 103 -5.98 7.64 -24.29
C LEU A 103 -6.04 7.59 -22.76
N CYS A 104 -5.22 8.38 -22.06
CA CYS A 104 -5.19 8.39 -20.60
C CYS A 104 -6.52 8.86 -19.99
N SER A 105 -7.28 9.73 -20.67
CA SER A 105 -8.60 10.16 -20.19
C SER A 105 -9.65 9.05 -20.21
N ARG A 106 -9.41 7.92 -20.89
CA ARG A 106 -10.35 6.79 -20.91
C ARG A 106 -10.21 5.86 -19.70
N VAL A 107 -9.10 5.98 -18.98
CA VAL A 107 -8.75 5.10 -17.87
C VAL A 107 -9.47 5.56 -16.60
N GLU A 108 -10.15 4.62 -15.95
CA GLU A 108 -10.82 4.81 -14.67
C GLU A 108 -10.10 4.08 -13.52
N SER A 109 -9.29 3.06 -13.81
CA SER A 109 -8.54 2.32 -12.79
C SER A 109 -7.14 1.95 -13.25
N ILE A 110 -6.17 2.10 -12.35
CA ILE A 110 -4.78 1.71 -12.58
C ILE A 110 -4.31 0.87 -11.38
N CYS A 111 -3.85 -0.35 -11.65
CA CYS A 111 -3.13 -1.18 -10.71
C CYS A 111 -1.80 -1.60 -11.33
N THR A 112 -0.70 -1.14 -10.75
CA THR A 112 0.64 -1.33 -11.34
C THR A 112 1.74 -1.33 -10.29
N ALA A 113 2.76 -2.16 -10.52
CA ALA A 113 4.07 -1.94 -9.92
C ALA A 113 4.86 -0.87 -10.70
N VAL A 114 5.55 0.02 -9.99
CA VAL A 114 6.36 1.08 -10.58
C VAL A 114 7.84 0.75 -10.38
N ARG A 115 8.53 0.43 -11.48
CA ARG A 115 9.93 -0.02 -11.49
C ARG A 115 10.81 0.89 -12.35
N SER A 116 12.11 0.76 -12.16
CA SER A 116 13.16 1.70 -12.59
C SER A 116 13.38 1.88 -14.11
N LYS A 117 12.55 1.31 -14.99
CA LYS A 117 12.65 1.57 -16.44
C LYS A 117 11.60 2.54 -16.96
N ILE A 118 10.65 2.91 -16.11
CA ILE A 118 9.46 3.64 -16.53
C ILE A 118 9.39 4.94 -15.73
N ASP A 119 9.47 6.09 -16.40
CA ASP A 119 9.15 7.42 -15.84
C ASP A 119 7.62 7.58 -15.65
N PHE A 120 6.98 6.63 -14.95
CA PHE A 120 5.53 6.54 -14.77
C PHE A 120 4.96 7.82 -14.15
N TRP A 121 5.73 8.47 -13.28
CA TRP A 121 5.33 9.70 -12.63
C TRP A 121 5.08 10.86 -13.60
N GLN A 122 5.70 10.87 -14.78
CA GLN A 122 5.47 11.91 -15.80
C GLN A 122 4.14 11.74 -16.53
N ILE A 123 3.69 10.50 -16.70
CA ILE A 123 2.43 10.18 -17.38
C ILE A 123 1.23 10.16 -16.43
N LEU A 124 1.45 9.95 -15.13
CA LEU A 124 0.40 9.85 -14.12
C LEU A 124 -0.61 11.03 -14.14
N PRO A 125 -0.19 12.31 -14.27
CA PRO A 125 -1.13 13.44 -14.32
C PRO A 125 -2.09 13.46 -15.51
N TYR A 126 -1.84 12.66 -16.56
CA TYR A 126 -2.69 12.62 -17.75
C TYR A 126 -3.90 11.70 -17.60
N PHE A 127 -3.94 10.84 -16.59
CA PHE A 127 -5.08 9.95 -16.30
C PHE A 127 -6.20 10.69 -15.56
N THR A 128 -6.77 11.72 -16.19
CA THR A 128 -7.66 12.70 -15.55
C THR A 128 -9.00 12.14 -15.04
N ASN A 129 -9.42 10.97 -15.52
CA ASN A 129 -10.66 10.29 -15.12
C ASN A 129 -10.44 9.09 -14.18
N VAL A 130 -9.22 8.91 -13.68
CA VAL A 130 -8.90 7.79 -12.79
C VAL A 130 -9.62 7.91 -11.44
N LYS A 131 -10.35 6.86 -11.08
CA LYS A 131 -11.12 6.72 -9.84
C LYS A 131 -10.41 5.80 -8.85
N ALA A 132 -9.69 4.79 -9.32
CA ALA A 132 -8.94 3.85 -8.48
C ALA A 132 -7.45 3.83 -8.90
N LEU A 133 -6.57 4.06 -7.92
CA LEU A 133 -5.12 4.10 -8.13
C LEU A 133 -4.45 3.19 -7.11
N GLU A 134 -3.87 2.09 -7.58
CA GLU A 134 -3.14 1.12 -6.78
C GLU A 134 -1.70 1.03 -7.31
N LEU A 135 -0.74 1.50 -6.51
CA LEU A 135 0.67 1.59 -6.90
C LEU A 135 1.55 0.81 -5.94
N TYR A 136 2.42 -0.02 -6.51
CA TYR A 136 3.42 -0.80 -5.79
C TYR A 136 4.82 -0.34 -6.19
N GLY A 137 5.49 0.44 -5.34
CA GLY A 137 6.81 1.00 -5.62
C GLY A 137 7.95 0.02 -5.40
N ASP A 138 8.99 0.10 -6.23
CA ASP A 138 10.23 -0.68 -6.13
C ASP A 138 11.38 0.21 -5.63
N SER A 139 12.17 -0.27 -4.66
CA SER A 139 13.32 0.46 -4.12
C SER A 139 14.40 0.74 -5.16
N SER A 140 14.51 -0.09 -6.21
CA SER A 140 15.47 0.09 -7.31
C SER A 140 15.21 1.36 -8.14
N TYR A 141 14.06 2.02 -7.96
CA TYR A 141 13.75 3.29 -8.58
C TYR A 141 14.61 4.45 -8.02
N PHE A 142 15.09 4.34 -6.77
CA PHE A 142 15.84 5.42 -6.10
C PHE A 142 17.32 5.48 -6.48
N ASP A 143 17.89 4.40 -7.02
CA ASP A 143 19.32 4.27 -7.30
C ASP A 143 19.73 4.82 -8.67
N GLN A 144 18.78 5.34 -9.47
CA GLN A 144 19.06 5.76 -10.83
C GLN A 144 19.11 7.29 -10.97
N HIS A 145 20.31 7.80 -11.28
CA HIS A 145 20.55 9.21 -11.65
C HIS A 145 19.88 9.63 -12.98
N GLU A 146 19.25 8.70 -13.69
CA GLU A 146 18.69 8.91 -15.04
C GLU A 146 17.19 9.25 -15.03
N HIS A 147 16.48 9.06 -13.91
CA HIS A 147 15.05 9.38 -13.84
C HIS A 147 14.79 10.89 -13.83
N LYS A 148 13.82 11.32 -14.64
CA LYS A 148 13.38 12.71 -14.63
C LYS A 148 12.58 13.02 -13.37
N SER A 149 12.85 14.18 -12.77
CA SER A 149 12.14 14.66 -11.59
C SER A 149 10.63 14.79 -11.86
N PHE A 150 9.82 14.29 -10.93
CA PHE A 150 8.37 14.51 -10.91
C PHE A 150 8.07 16.00 -10.72
N CYS A 151 7.10 16.54 -11.46
CA CYS A 151 6.69 17.94 -11.36
C CYS A 151 5.61 18.10 -10.28
N PRO A 152 5.90 18.66 -9.10
CA PRO A 152 4.92 18.73 -8.01
C PRO A 152 3.74 19.68 -8.32
N SER A 153 3.90 20.57 -9.31
CA SER A 153 2.84 21.48 -9.77
C SER A 153 1.95 20.88 -10.86
N ALA A 154 2.05 19.57 -11.13
CA ALA A 154 1.17 18.89 -12.06
C ALA A 154 -0.30 18.96 -11.60
N PRO A 155 -1.29 19.03 -12.52
CA PRO A 155 -2.70 19.07 -12.17
C PRO A 155 -3.12 17.86 -11.32
N THR A 156 -3.88 18.07 -10.25
CA THR A 156 -4.33 17.00 -9.35
C THR A 156 -5.41 16.12 -9.96
N LEU A 157 -5.50 14.88 -9.48
CA LEU A 157 -6.46 13.87 -9.95
C LEU A 157 -7.81 14.02 -9.21
N SER A 158 -8.67 14.90 -9.72
CA SER A 158 -9.93 15.27 -9.06
C SER A 158 -11.01 14.16 -8.97
N THR A 159 -10.88 13.09 -9.75
CA THR A 159 -11.86 12.00 -9.85
C THR A 159 -11.55 10.80 -8.95
N LEU A 160 -10.41 10.82 -8.25
CA LEU A 160 -9.96 9.73 -7.38
C LEU A 160 -10.95 9.44 -6.26
N ARG A 161 -11.21 8.16 -6.03
CA ARG A 161 -12.05 7.63 -4.96
C ARG A 161 -11.35 6.57 -4.12
N TYR A 162 -10.41 5.85 -4.71
CA TYR A 162 -9.63 4.82 -4.03
C TYR A 162 -8.15 5.00 -4.36
N VAL A 163 -7.32 5.04 -3.32
CA VAL A 163 -5.87 5.12 -3.42
C VAL A 163 -5.26 4.05 -2.52
N LYS A 164 -4.40 3.21 -3.09
CA LYS A 164 -3.51 2.29 -2.37
C LYS A 164 -2.08 2.53 -2.84
N LEU A 165 -1.21 2.86 -1.91
CA LEU A 165 0.21 3.04 -2.14
C LEU A 165 0.93 2.03 -1.25
N ASP A 166 1.77 1.17 -1.81
CA ASP A 166 2.62 0.26 -1.06
C ASP A 166 4.00 0.17 -1.73
N GLY A 167 5.04 -0.21 -1.00
CA GLY A 167 6.41 -0.21 -1.49
C GLY A 167 6.99 1.19 -1.69
N SER A 168 8.28 1.26 -2.03
CA SER A 168 9.05 2.50 -2.01
C SER A 168 8.59 3.49 -3.10
N ILE A 169 7.98 4.61 -2.71
CA ILE A 169 7.43 5.63 -3.62
C ILE A 169 7.99 7.01 -3.24
N HIS A 170 8.45 7.76 -4.23
CA HIS A 170 9.10 9.05 -4.03
C HIS A 170 8.18 10.05 -3.28
N THR A 171 8.72 10.72 -2.24
CA THR A 171 7.97 11.61 -1.35
C THR A 171 7.15 12.68 -2.07
N ALA A 172 7.70 13.27 -3.14
CA ALA A 172 7.01 14.29 -3.93
C ALA A 172 5.74 13.76 -4.63
N VAL A 173 5.76 12.48 -5.04
CA VAL A 173 4.60 11.82 -5.66
C VAL A 173 3.54 11.56 -4.59
N VAL A 174 3.93 11.02 -3.43
CA VAL A 174 2.98 10.77 -2.33
C VAL A 174 2.29 12.06 -1.89
N LYS A 175 3.04 13.16 -1.75
CA LYS A 175 2.48 14.49 -1.47
C LYS A 175 1.42 14.91 -2.50
N TRP A 176 1.76 14.83 -3.78
CA TRP A 176 0.85 15.21 -4.87
C TRP A 176 -0.40 14.32 -4.97
N ILE A 177 -0.27 13.01 -4.70
CA ILE A 177 -1.43 12.10 -4.64
C ILE A 177 -2.34 12.50 -3.48
N LEU A 178 -1.78 12.82 -2.30
CA LEU A 178 -2.57 13.26 -1.15
C LEU A 178 -3.25 14.62 -1.37
N GLU A 179 -2.61 15.54 -2.12
CA GLU A 179 -3.26 16.77 -2.59
C GLU A 179 -4.44 16.50 -3.54
N SER A 180 -4.43 15.35 -4.23
CA SER A 180 -5.52 14.90 -5.08
C SER A 180 -6.66 14.22 -4.31
N CYS A 181 -6.50 13.94 -3.00
CA CYS A 181 -7.43 13.11 -2.22
C CYS A 181 -8.71 13.83 -1.73
N SER A 182 -9.10 14.96 -2.31
CA SER A 182 -10.32 15.69 -1.91
C SER A 182 -11.61 14.89 -2.10
N THR A 183 -11.62 13.94 -3.02
CA THR A 183 -12.75 13.07 -3.38
C THR A 183 -12.59 11.63 -2.93
N VAL A 184 -11.43 11.28 -2.35
CA VAL A 184 -11.08 9.91 -1.97
C VAL A 184 -11.93 9.41 -0.80
N GLU A 185 -12.47 8.21 -0.98
CA GLU A 185 -13.33 7.50 -0.03
C GLU A 185 -12.55 6.40 0.71
N ARG A 186 -11.52 5.83 0.10
CA ARG A 186 -10.64 4.80 0.69
C ARG A 186 -9.17 5.14 0.41
N LEU A 187 -8.39 5.27 1.48
CA LEU A 187 -6.95 5.56 1.42
C LEU A 187 -6.16 4.48 2.16
N GLU A 188 -5.18 3.88 1.50
CA GLU A 188 -4.30 2.87 2.07
C GLU A 188 -2.84 3.24 1.84
N LEU A 189 -2.08 3.36 2.93
CA LEU A 189 -0.67 3.70 2.92
C LEU A 189 0.13 2.56 3.56
N GLY A 190 0.88 1.85 2.73
CA GLY A 190 1.80 0.78 3.09
C GLY A 190 3.16 1.31 3.58
N LEU A 191 4.20 0.51 3.34
CA LEU A 191 5.59 0.88 3.66
C LEU A 191 6.20 1.64 2.47
N LEU A 192 6.09 2.96 2.52
CA LEU A 192 6.30 3.84 1.36
C LEU A 192 7.72 4.38 1.19
N ASP A 193 8.55 4.28 2.22
CA ASP A 193 9.91 4.79 2.22
C ASP A 193 10.93 3.66 2.11
N LYS A 194 12.12 4.00 1.60
CA LYS A 194 13.18 3.03 1.35
C LYS A 194 13.69 2.42 2.67
N PRO A 195 14.14 1.16 2.65
CA PRO A 195 14.85 0.58 3.78
C PRO A 195 16.14 1.35 4.07
N ILE A 196 16.64 1.25 5.30
CA ILE A 196 17.97 1.77 5.64
C ILE A 196 18.98 0.75 5.10
N GLU A 197 19.85 1.17 4.17
CA GLU A 197 20.85 0.29 3.55
C GLU A 197 21.69 -0.40 4.63
N SER A 198 21.52 -1.72 4.75
CA SER A 198 21.99 -2.53 5.87
C SER A 198 23.44 -2.99 5.76
N ARG A 199 24.13 -2.69 4.65
CA ARG A 199 25.50 -3.17 4.41
C ARG A 199 26.58 -2.50 5.27
N ALA A 200 26.25 -1.46 6.02
CA ALA A 200 27.15 -0.84 6.99
C ALA A 200 26.85 -1.41 8.39
N THR A 201 27.73 -2.32 8.81
CA THR A 201 27.84 -2.92 10.14
C THR A 201 27.66 -1.91 11.28
N MET A 202 27.33 -2.41 12.49
CA MET A 202 27.09 -1.71 13.78
C MET A 202 28.07 -0.58 14.21
N GLU A 203 29.06 -0.22 13.39
CA GLU A 203 30.13 0.72 13.67
C GLU A 203 30.04 2.06 12.92
N ASP A 204 29.19 2.20 11.90
CA ASP A 204 29.10 3.47 11.13
C ASP A 204 28.00 4.41 11.65
N ASP A 205 28.38 5.66 11.89
CA ASP A 205 27.44 6.74 12.16
C ASP A 205 26.68 7.05 10.86
N PHE A 206 25.40 6.69 10.80
CA PHE A 206 24.57 6.98 9.64
C PHE A 206 24.40 8.50 9.46
N PRO A 207 24.46 9.02 8.22
CA PRO A 207 24.14 10.42 7.97
C PRO A 207 22.71 10.72 8.44
N ARG A 208 22.54 11.87 9.12
CA ARG A 208 21.22 12.32 9.60
C ARG A 208 20.23 12.35 8.45
N LEU A 209 19.09 11.70 8.64
CA LEU A 209 18.00 11.74 7.70
C LEU A 209 17.21 13.05 7.85
N PRO A 210 16.55 13.55 6.79
CA PRO A 210 15.76 14.78 6.83
C PRO A 210 14.69 14.80 7.94
N GLU A 211 14.22 13.64 8.39
CA GLU A 211 13.24 13.45 9.46
C GLU A 211 13.80 13.58 10.90
N ASP A 212 15.12 13.63 11.09
CA ASP A 212 15.80 13.67 12.41
C ASP A 212 15.76 15.06 13.10
N ILE A 213 14.91 15.98 12.63
CA ILE A 213 14.82 17.37 13.13
C ILE A 213 14.21 17.44 14.56
N TYR A 214 13.68 16.32 15.08
CA TYR A 214 12.76 16.31 16.21
C TYR A 214 13.27 15.77 17.57
N SER A 215 14.57 15.79 17.88
CA SER A 215 15.04 15.37 19.22
C SER A 215 16.20 16.19 19.83
N PRO A 216 16.29 16.28 21.18
CA PRO A 216 17.05 17.27 21.96
C PRO A 216 18.58 16.98 22.03
N PRO A 217 19.40 17.87 22.64
CA PRO A 217 20.86 17.95 22.42
C PRO A 217 21.72 16.81 22.98
N ASP A 218 21.17 15.89 23.77
CA ASP A 218 21.99 14.97 24.56
C ASP A 218 21.92 13.53 24.01
N ASP A 219 23.02 13.17 23.35
CA ASP A 219 23.48 11.84 22.91
C ASP A 219 22.86 11.20 21.62
N PRO A 220 23.44 11.50 20.45
CA PRO A 220 23.10 10.94 19.13
C PRO A 220 23.27 9.43 18.95
N THR A 221 22.27 8.60 19.27
CA THR A 221 22.14 7.27 18.63
C THR A 221 21.39 7.40 17.30
N TYR A 222 21.75 8.39 16.48
CA TYR A 222 21.11 8.62 15.19
C TYR A 222 21.49 7.49 14.23
N GLY A 223 20.48 6.77 13.75
CA GLY A 223 20.64 5.70 12.76
C GLY A 223 21.37 4.44 13.22
N ARG A 224 21.88 4.36 14.46
CA ARG A 224 22.40 3.11 15.02
C ARG A 224 21.25 2.15 15.31
N LEU A 225 20.77 1.48 14.27
CA LEU A 225 19.97 0.26 14.40
C LEU A 225 20.90 -0.80 15.01
N PRO A 226 20.61 -1.37 16.18
CA PRO A 226 21.43 -2.44 16.73
C PRO A 226 21.15 -3.77 16.01
N GLY A 227 21.33 -3.83 14.68
CA GLY A 227 20.99 -5.00 13.89
C GLY A 227 21.44 -4.98 12.43
N TRP A 228 21.13 -6.09 11.76
CA TRP A 228 21.70 -6.46 10.47
C TRP A 228 20.78 -6.19 9.28
N ALA A 229 19.47 -5.97 9.51
CA ALA A 229 18.50 -5.77 8.44
C ALA A 229 17.44 -4.73 8.79
N ALA A 230 17.13 -3.86 7.83
CA ALA A 230 16.16 -2.78 7.97
C ALA A 230 14.93 -3.07 7.09
N ILE A 231 13.76 -3.15 7.73
CA ILE A 231 12.49 -3.32 7.03
C ILE A 231 12.11 -1.97 6.39
N PRO A 232 11.50 -1.96 5.20
CA PRO A 232 10.90 -0.78 4.61
C PRO A 232 9.95 -0.05 5.56
N ARG A 233 9.80 1.25 5.29
CA ARG A 233 9.48 2.22 6.31
C ARG A 233 8.21 2.98 5.96
N PRO A 234 7.35 3.36 6.91
CA PRO A 234 6.36 4.41 6.66
C PRO A 234 7.05 5.67 6.15
N LEU A 235 6.43 6.35 5.18
CA LEU A 235 6.90 7.68 4.79
C LEU A 235 6.78 8.65 5.97
N SER A 236 7.79 9.49 6.16
CA SER A 236 7.86 10.42 7.29
C SER A 236 8.30 11.82 6.86
N GLY A 237 8.00 12.83 7.68
CA GLY A 237 8.38 14.23 7.48
C GLY A 237 7.81 14.87 6.22
N PHE A 238 6.72 14.34 5.67
CA PHE A 238 6.22 14.75 4.36
C PHE A 238 4.98 15.63 4.42
N LEU A 239 4.29 15.77 5.54
CA LEU A 239 3.24 16.78 5.67
C LEU A 239 3.81 18.06 6.31
N PRO A 240 3.36 19.24 5.86
CA PRO A 240 3.83 20.49 6.43
C PRO A 240 3.41 20.62 7.90
N LEU A 241 4.36 21.01 8.76
CA LEU A 241 4.22 20.97 10.22
C LEU A 241 3.63 22.25 10.86
N HIS A 242 3.07 23.20 10.10
CA HIS A 242 2.71 24.51 10.63
C HIS A 242 1.39 25.13 10.14
N LYS A 243 0.84 26.00 10.98
CA LYS A 243 -0.45 26.73 10.89
C LYS A 243 -0.71 27.54 9.61
N ASP A 244 0.32 27.76 8.79
CA ASP A 244 0.23 28.55 7.55
C ASP A 244 0.25 27.67 6.27
N ALA A 245 0.39 26.35 6.41
CA ALA A 245 0.20 25.44 5.29
C ALA A 245 -1.30 25.17 5.10
N THR A 246 -1.76 25.09 3.85
CA THR A 246 -3.09 24.54 3.53
C THR A 246 -3.19 23.18 4.20
N SER A 247 -4.01 23.11 5.26
CA SER A 247 -4.23 21.89 6.03
C SER A 247 -4.65 20.79 5.07
N LEU A 248 -4.01 19.62 5.14
CA LEU A 248 -4.50 18.43 4.44
C LEU A 248 -5.98 18.25 4.78
N THR A 249 -6.82 18.15 3.75
CA THR A 249 -8.26 17.90 3.92
C THR A 249 -8.63 16.60 3.24
N LEU A 250 -9.24 15.69 4.00
CA LEU A 250 -9.67 14.38 3.52
C LEU A 250 -11.17 14.22 3.78
N PRO A 251 -12.02 15.10 3.19
CA PRO A 251 -13.41 15.27 3.63
C PRO A 251 -14.30 14.07 3.32
N ARG A 252 -13.87 13.14 2.46
CA ARG A 252 -14.66 11.98 2.03
C ARG A 252 -14.10 10.64 2.47
N VAL A 253 -12.94 10.61 3.14
CA VAL A 253 -12.29 9.35 3.51
C VAL A 253 -13.13 8.64 4.57
N ARG A 254 -13.66 7.47 4.20
CA ARG A 254 -14.45 6.59 5.06
C ARG A 254 -13.64 5.40 5.56
N TYR A 255 -12.61 5.03 4.82
CA TYR A 255 -11.68 3.96 5.18
C TYR A 255 -10.24 4.45 5.08
N LEU A 256 -9.47 4.26 6.15
CA LEU A 256 -8.05 4.57 6.22
C LEU A 256 -7.27 3.34 6.67
N HIS A 257 -6.22 2.99 5.93
CA HIS A 257 -5.24 1.97 6.32
C HIS A 257 -3.85 2.58 6.44
N LEU A 258 -3.18 2.31 7.56
CA LEU A 258 -1.81 2.74 7.87
C LEU A 258 -0.99 1.54 8.31
N CYS A 259 0.20 1.39 7.73
CA CYS A 259 1.07 0.24 7.96
C CYS A 259 2.44 0.70 8.48
N GLN A 260 2.94 0.06 9.54
CA GLN A 260 4.33 0.20 10.01
C GLN A 260 5.02 -1.15 10.12
N ALA A 261 6.35 -1.15 10.11
CA ALA A 261 7.12 -2.35 10.40
C ALA A 261 6.96 -2.76 11.87
N SER A 262 7.03 -4.06 12.13
CA SER A 262 7.14 -4.64 13.46
C SER A 262 8.62 -4.85 13.81
N GLN A 263 9.00 -4.47 15.02
CA GLN A 263 10.32 -4.79 15.54
C GLN A 263 10.33 -6.26 15.96
N SER A 264 11.22 -7.06 15.38
CA SER A 264 11.30 -8.49 15.70
C SER A 264 12.59 -8.81 16.44
N ASN A 265 12.46 -9.62 17.48
CA ASN A 265 13.60 -10.22 18.17
C ASN A 265 13.61 -11.71 17.85
N LEU A 266 14.08 -12.06 16.66
CA LEU A 266 14.22 -13.45 16.24
C LEU A 266 15.34 -14.11 17.05
N SER A 267 15.00 -14.65 18.22
CA SER A 267 15.97 -15.29 19.13
C SER A 267 16.65 -16.53 18.56
N ALA A 268 16.13 -17.10 17.47
CA ALA A 268 16.62 -18.36 16.89
C ALA A 268 17.74 -18.17 15.84
N ARG A 269 17.83 -17.00 15.21
CA ARG A 269 18.85 -16.68 14.20
C ARG A 269 19.29 -15.25 14.44
N MET A 270 20.60 -14.99 14.49
CA MET A 270 21.25 -13.74 14.96
C MET A 270 20.88 -12.42 14.22
N VAL A 271 19.72 -12.35 13.55
CA VAL A 271 19.26 -11.21 12.77
C VAL A 271 18.08 -10.57 13.50
N SER A 272 18.37 -9.50 14.24
CA SER A 272 17.34 -8.65 14.81
C SER A 272 16.95 -7.59 13.76
N TYR A 273 15.65 -7.44 13.46
CA TYR A 273 15.15 -6.47 12.48
C TYR A 273 14.74 -5.17 13.19
N PHE A 274 15.19 -4.04 12.65
CA PHE A 274 14.99 -2.74 13.29
C PHE A 274 14.46 -1.67 12.36
N TRP A 275 13.93 -0.64 13.01
CA TRP A 275 13.38 0.56 12.41
C TRP A 275 13.79 1.77 13.26
N SER A 276 13.97 2.93 12.61
CA SER A 276 14.38 4.16 13.28
C SER A 276 13.24 4.72 14.13
N THR A 277 13.46 4.84 15.44
CA THR A 277 12.51 5.50 16.36
C THR A 277 12.25 6.96 15.97
N SER A 278 13.23 7.68 15.44
CA SER A 278 13.01 9.06 14.96
C SER A 278 12.07 9.11 13.76
N ALA A 279 12.28 8.20 12.81
CA ALA A 279 11.41 8.07 11.63
C ALA A 279 10.01 7.58 12.04
N GLU A 280 9.90 6.74 13.08
CA GLU A 280 8.63 6.35 13.71
C GLU A 280 7.86 7.57 14.20
N VAL A 281 8.51 8.39 15.04
CA VAL A 281 7.89 9.58 15.63
C VAL A 281 7.50 10.58 14.54
N SER A 282 8.33 10.74 13.51
CA SER A 282 8.06 11.60 12.37
C SER A 282 6.86 11.09 11.55
N ALA A 283 6.81 9.80 11.24
CA ALA A 283 5.69 9.18 10.54
C ALA A 283 4.38 9.28 11.33
N HIS A 284 4.44 9.06 12.65
CA HIS A 284 3.28 9.18 13.53
C HIS A 284 2.70 10.60 13.58
N LYS A 285 3.52 11.64 13.41
CA LYS A 285 3.03 13.03 13.28
C LYS A 285 2.29 13.23 11.96
N ASP A 286 2.81 12.71 10.86
CA ASP A 286 2.12 12.76 9.57
C ASP A 286 0.81 11.97 9.61
N TRP A 287 0.81 10.79 10.25
CA TRP A 287 -0.38 9.97 10.44
C TRP A 287 -1.43 10.65 11.32
N GLU A 288 -1.01 11.31 12.40
CA GLU A 288 -1.89 12.14 13.22
C GLU A 288 -2.61 13.19 12.36
N ASN A 289 -1.88 13.89 11.48
CA ASN A 289 -2.47 14.85 10.56
C ASN A 289 -3.47 14.20 9.57
N ILE A 290 -3.16 13.02 9.03
CA ILE A 290 -4.03 12.27 8.11
C ILE A 290 -5.31 11.80 8.81
N VAL A 291 -5.19 11.23 10.00
CA VAL A 291 -6.34 10.76 10.79
C VAL A 291 -7.22 11.95 11.19
N GLN A 292 -6.62 13.07 11.62
CA GLN A 292 -7.38 14.28 11.94
C GLN A 292 -8.06 14.90 10.71
N ALA A 293 -7.43 14.85 9.53
CA ALA A 293 -7.98 15.37 8.28
C ALA A 293 -9.25 14.63 7.82
N SER A 294 -9.48 13.40 8.30
CA SER A 294 -10.61 12.52 7.96
C SER A 294 -11.64 12.36 9.09
N CYS A 295 -11.47 13.07 10.21
CA CYS A 295 -12.24 12.81 11.44
C CYS A 295 -13.78 12.85 11.32
N GLU A 296 -14.33 13.68 10.43
CA GLU A 296 -15.79 13.82 10.25
C GLU A 296 -16.42 12.62 9.53
N THR A 297 -15.67 11.95 8.65
CA THR A 297 -16.21 10.93 7.73
C THR A 297 -15.60 9.55 7.88
N LEU A 298 -14.49 9.41 8.62
CA LEU A 298 -13.81 8.14 8.83
C LEU A 298 -14.71 7.14 9.57
N GLU A 299 -15.08 6.05 8.89
CA GLU A 299 -15.93 4.98 9.44
C GLU A 299 -15.12 3.78 9.92
N THR A 300 -14.00 3.50 9.26
CA THR A 300 -13.14 2.36 9.53
C THR A 300 -11.67 2.76 9.49
N LEU A 301 -10.96 2.52 10.59
CA LEU A 301 -9.51 2.69 10.68
C LEU A 301 -8.84 1.32 10.77
N SER A 302 -7.96 0.99 9.84
CA SER A 302 -7.12 -0.20 9.91
C SER A 302 -5.68 0.23 10.19
N VAL A 303 -5.08 -0.31 11.23
CA VAL A 303 -3.66 -0.12 11.50
C VAL A 303 -2.98 -1.48 11.52
N GLU A 304 -1.82 -1.57 10.87
CA GLU A 304 -1.11 -2.82 10.68
C GLU A 304 0.36 -2.70 11.08
N GLN A 305 0.84 -3.74 11.75
CA GLN A 305 2.26 -3.98 11.94
C GLN A 305 2.69 -5.16 11.07
N LYS A 306 3.44 -4.86 10.00
CA LYS A 306 3.99 -5.87 9.10
C LYS A 306 5.31 -6.41 9.63
N ILE A 307 5.45 -7.71 9.53
CA ILE A 307 6.58 -8.45 10.08
C ILE A 307 7.60 -8.69 8.97
N GLY A 308 8.88 -8.37 9.18
CA GLY A 308 9.92 -8.75 8.21
C GLY A 308 10.15 -10.26 8.15
N ILE A 309 10.17 -10.83 6.95
CA ILE A 309 10.46 -12.25 6.67
C ILE A 309 11.58 -12.32 5.61
N GLU A 310 12.66 -13.05 5.86
CA GLU A 310 13.79 -13.16 4.92
C GLU A 310 13.61 -14.33 3.94
N HIS A 311 13.93 -14.09 2.66
CA HIS A 311 13.81 -15.11 1.61
C HIS A 311 14.91 -16.17 1.74
N GLY A 312 14.54 -17.43 2.02
CA GLY A 312 15.48 -18.56 2.07
C GLY A 312 15.38 -19.45 3.30
N ASP A 313 14.59 -19.07 4.29
CA ASP A 313 14.37 -19.88 5.49
C ASP A 313 13.05 -20.63 5.41
N GLY A 314 13.00 -21.84 5.98
CA GLY A 314 11.76 -22.61 6.21
C GLY A 314 10.78 -21.92 7.18
N ALA A 315 10.55 -20.63 6.96
CA ALA A 315 9.81 -19.68 7.77
C ALA A 315 8.30 -19.94 7.79
N VAL A 316 7.83 -20.85 6.93
CA VAL A 316 6.44 -21.31 6.88
C VAL A 316 6.02 -21.95 8.21
N ASP A 317 6.94 -22.66 8.89
CA ASP A 317 6.67 -23.29 10.19
C ASP A 317 6.69 -22.28 11.37
N ASP A 318 7.21 -21.07 11.18
CA ASP A 318 7.52 -20.12 12.26
C ASP A 318 6.55 -18.94 12.36
N ALA A 319 5.54 -18.81 11.49
CA ALA A 319 4.51 -17.76 11.63
C ALA A 319 3.81 -17.81 13.00
N GLU A 320 3.57 -19.01 13.55
CA GLU A 320 3.10 -19.20 14.94
C GLU A 320 4.17 -18.90 16.00
N GLY A 321 5.46 -19.14 15.69
CA GLY A 321 6.60 -18.82 16.55
C GLY A 321 6.88 -17.31 16.62
N PHE A 322 6.50 -16.56 15.60
CA PHE A 322 6.81 -15.15 15.44
C PHE A 322 5.95 -14.24 16.32
N PHE A 323 4.64 -14.53 16.45
CA PHE A 323 3.79 -13.88 17.46
C PHE A 323 4.28 -14.15 18.90
N ARG A 324 5.15 -15.15 19.10
CA ARG A 324 5.82 -15.38 20.38
C ARG A 324 6.99 -14.42 20.64
N GLY A 325 7.40 -13.58 19.68
CA GLY A 325 8.51 -12.61 19.81
C GLY A 325 8.12 -11.26 20.42
N ASP A 326 6.93 -10.72 20.10
CA ASP A 326 6.38 -9.49 20.71
C ASP A 326 5.29 -9.83 21.75
N GLN A 327 5.58 -10.73 22.70
CA GLN A 327 4.57 -11.22 23.65
C GLN A 327 3.93 -10.11 24.49
N ASP A 328 4.69 -9.04 24.73
CA ASP A 328 4.29 -7.94 25.60
C ASP A 328 3.62 -6.79 24.81
N GLY A 329 3.58 -6.87 23.48
CA GLY A 329 2.96 -5.89 22.58
C GLY A 329 3.63 -4.51 22.59
N LEU A 330 4.85 -4.41 23.13
CA LEU A 330 5.58 -3.15 23.31
C LEU A 330 5.97 -2.52 21.97
N GLY A 331 6.15 -3.33 20.93
CA GLY A 331 6.40 -2.84 19.57
C GLY A 331 5.27 -1.97 19.02
N SER A 332 4.07 -2.03 19.61
CA SER A 332 2.90 -1.24 19.22
C SER A 332 2.64 -0.01 20.11
N GLU A 333 3.38 0.16 21.22
CA GLU A 333 2.99 1.08 22.29
C GLU A 333 2.85 2.53 21.83
N LYS A 334 3.86 3.06 21.13
CA LYS A 334 3.83 4.45 20.62
C LYS A 334 2.71 4.69 19.61
N LEU A 335 2.42 3.70 18.76
CA LEU A 335 1.31 3.76 17.81
C LEU A 335 -0.02 3.82 18.57
N MET A 336 -0.21 2.97 19.58
CA MET A 336 -1.42 2.97 20.42
C MET A 336 -1.58 4.29 21.19
N ASP A 337 -0.49 4.84 21.72
CA ASP A 337 -0.48 6.14 22.41
C ASP A 337 -0.83 7.30 21.47
N MET A 338 -0.26 7.32 20.26
CA MET A 338 -0.60 8.31 19.24
C MET A 338 -2.08 8.25 18.88
N LEU A 339 -2.60 7.07 18.55
CA LEU A 339 -4.02 6.90 18.20
C LEU A 339 -4.93 7.25 19.37
N GLY A 340 -4.58 6.83 20.59
CA GLY A 340 -5.32 7.13 21.82
C GLY A 340 -5.42 8.63 22.08
N ARG A 341 -4.31 9.36 21.86
CA ARG A 341 -4.26 10.82 21.95
C ARG A 341 -5.16 11.47 20.90
N VAL A 342 -5.02 11.13 19.62
CA VAL A 342 -5.83 11.70 18.52
C VAL A 342 -7.33 11.49 18.74
N LEU A 343 -7.73 10.28 19.12
CA LEU A 343 -9.13 9.93 19.39
C LEU A 343 -9.68 10.53 20.70
N THR A 344 -8.82 11.07 21.56
CA THR A 344 -9.21 11.79 22.78
C THR A 344 -9.33 13.29 22.52
N GLU A 345 -8.39 13.87 21.77
CA GLU A 345 -8.35 15.30 21.46
C GLU A 345 -9.44 15.72 20.47
N ARG A 346 -9.85 14.83 19.56
CA ARG A 346 -10.86 15.11 18.53
C ARG A 346 -11.97 14.05 18.53
N LYS A 347 -13.18 14.49 18.16
CA LYS A 347 -14.32 13.59 18.00
C LYS A 347 -14.32 12.97 16.61
N PHE A 348 -14.66 11.68 16.56
CA PHE A 348 -14.81 10.90 15.32
C PHE A 348 -16.24 10.36 15.26
N PRO A 349 -17.23 11.18 14.86
CA PRO A 349 -18.64 10.81 14.94
C PRO A 349 -19.04 9.64 14.02
N ALA A 350 -18.30 9.44 12.92
CA ALA A 350 -18.56 8.37 11.96
C ALA A 350 -17.84 7.05 12.27
N LEU A 351 -16.82 7.08 13.15
CA LEU A 351 -15.92 5.94 13.37
C LEU A 351 -16.65 4.81 14.11
N LYS A 352 -16.78 3.67 13.44
CA LYS A 352 -17.51 2.49 13.94
C LYS A 352 -16.59 1.31 14.18
N ARG A 353 -15.53 1.18 13.39
CA ARG A 353 -14.66 0.00 13.37
C ARG A 353 -13.19 0.38 13.38
N VAL A 354 -12.42 -0.37 14.17
CA VAL A 354 -10.96 -0.35 14.14
C VAL A 354 -10.44 -1.77 13.96
N TYR A 355 -9.51 -1.95 13.04
CA TYR A 355 -8.79 -3.21 12.85
C TYR A 355 -7.35 -3.06 13.32
N LEU A 356 -6.93 -3.91 14.25
CA LEU A 356 -5.55 -4.02 14.70
C LEU A 356 -4.95 -5.28 14.06
N LYS A 357 -4.21 -5.10 12.96
CA LYS A 357 -3.60 -6.20 12.21
C LYS A 357 -2.15 -6.40 12.66
N GLY A 358 -1.77 -7.62 13.01
CA GLY A 358 -0.39 -7.93 13.43
C GLY A 358 0.02 -7.31 14.77
N ILE A 359 -0.94 -6.79 15.54
CA ILE A 359 -0.73 -6.12 16.83
C ILE A 359 -1.15 -7.06 17.97
N VAL A 360 -0.30 -7.20 18.97
CA VAL A 360 -0.59 -8.02 20.15
C VAL A 360 -1.56 -7.30 21.08
N VAL A 361 -2.69 -7.95 21.35
CA VAL A 361 -3.78 -7.42 22.20
C VAL A 361 -3.96 -8.18 23.51
N GLY A 362 -3.05 -9.14 23.78
CA GLY A 362 -3.00 -9.98 24.97
C GLY A 362 -2.90 -11.46 24.60
N SER A 363 -2.54 -12.31 25.57
CA SER A 363 -2.52 -13.77 25.42
C SER A 363 -3.69 -14.41 26.18
N LYS A 364 -4.16 -15.59 25.73
CA LYS A 364 -4.63 -16.73 26.53
C LYS A 364 -5.58 -17.58 25.69
N GLU A 365 -5.07 -18.46 24.84
CA GLU A 365 -5.80 -19.61 24.27
C GLU A 365 -7.18 -19.37 23.58
N ARG A 366 -7.82 -18.18 23.64
CA ARG A 366 -9.18 -17.82 23.20
C ARG A 366 -9.42 -16.30 23.27
N GLY A 367 -8.95 -15.52 22.30
CA GLY A 367 -9.65 -14.34 21.75
C GLY A 367 -10.14 -13.16 22.64
N GLU A 368 -9.91 -13.11 23.95
CA GLU A 368 -10.29 -11.95 24.78
C GLU A 368 -9.11 -10.99 25.04
N PRO A 369 -9.31 -9.67 24.93
CA PRO A 369 -8.25 -8.67 25.14
C PRO A 369 -7.83 -8.62 26.62
N ILE A 370 -6.58 -9.00 26.92
CA ILE A 370 -6.02 -8.88 28.27
C ILE A 370 -5.37 -7.52 28.45
N GLY A 371 -5.74 -6.87 29.54
CA GLY A 371 -5.54 -5.46 29.78
C GLY A 371 -4.14 -4.96 30.12
N ASP A 372 -3.12 -5.78 30.00
CA ASP A 372 -1.77 -5.41 30.44
C ASP A 372 -0.87 -4.96 29.28
N VAL A 373 -1.17 -5.35 28.04
CA VAL A 373 -0.40 -4.95 26.85
C VAL A 373 -1.00 -3.72 26.12
N PRO A 374 -0.19 -2.92 25.41
CA PRO A 374 -0.66 -1.68 24.78
C PRO A 374 -1.88 -1.85 23.86
N GLY A 375 -1.86 -2.83 22.95
CA GLY A 375 -3.00 -3.11 22.05
C GLY A 375 -4.28 -3.44 22.81
N GLY A 376 -4.20 -4.24 23.87
CA GLY A 376 -5.34 -4.60 24.73
C GLY A 376 -5.88 -3.43 25.56
N ARG A 377 -5.01 -2.50 26.00
CA ARG A 377 -5.42 -1.21 26.60
C ARG A 377 -6.19 -0.35 25.60
N PHE A 378 -5.68 -0.24 24.37
CA PHE A 378 -6.32 0.55 23.33
C PHE A 378 -7.67 -0.02 22.88
N MET A 379 -7.79 -1.35 22.73
CA MET A 379 -9.08 -2.00 22.44
C MET A 379 -10.16 -1.67 23.49
N ARG A 380 -9.81 -1.71 24.78
CA ARG A 380 -10.74 -1.33 25.86
C ARG A 380 -11.10 0.15 25.83
N PHE A 381 -10.14 1.01 25.52
CA PHE A 381 -10.40 2.43 25.31
C PHE A 381 -11.43 2.67 24.19
N LEU A 382 -11.32 1.97 23.06
CA LEU A 382 -12.27 2.03 21.95
C LEU A 382 -13.65 1.49 22.32
N HIS A 383 -13.69 0.37 23.03
CA HIS A 383 -14.93 -0.21 23.55
C HIS A 383 -15.68 0.79 24.45
N ASN A 384 -14.98 1.49 25.35
CA ASN A 384 -15.56 2.52 26.19
C ASN A 384 -16.09 3.75 25.41
N LYS A 385 -15.62 3.94 24.18
CA LYS A 385 -16.12 4.95 23.23
C LYS A 385 -17.25 4.43 22.33
N GLY A 386 -17.67 3.17 22.47
CA GLY A 386 -18.68 2.54 21.62
C GLY A 386 -18.18 2.18 20.21
N ILE A 387 -16.86 2.09 20.02
CA ILE A 387 -16.22 1.74 18.75
C ILE A 387 -15.88 0.25 18.77
N THR A 388 -16.27 -0.48 17.72
CA THR A 388 -15.93 -1.89 17.57
C THR A 388 -14.45 -2.02 17.21
N CYS A 389 -13.70 -2.88 17.90
CA CYS A 389 -12.31 -3.14 17.59
C CYS A 389 -12.08 -4.65 17.44
N GLU A 390 -11.41 -5.05 16.35
CA GLU A 390 -11.05 -6.45 16.09
C GLU A 390 -9.54 -6.56 15.90
N ALA A 391 -8.94 -7.52 16.60
CA ALA A 391 -7.57 -7.95 16.32
C ALA A 391 -7.58 -8.97 15.18
N ARG A 392 -6.64 -8.84 14.25
CA ARG A 392 -6.50 -9.71 13.08
C ARG A 392 -5.05 -10.10 12.92
N LEU A 393 -4.82 -11.26 12.30
CA LEU A 393 -3.50 -11.60 11.79
C LEU A 393 -3.07 -10.52 10.78
N GLY A 394 -1.86 -10.01 10.95
CA GLY A 394 -1.22 -9.11 9.99
C GLY A 394 -0.53 -9.91 8.89
N GLU A 395 0.03 -9.20 7.92
CA GLU A 395 0.79 -9.79 6.83
C GLU A 395 2.30 -9.75 7.11
N GLY A 396 2.99 -10.76 6.60
CA GLY A 396 4.43 -10.75 6.48
C GLY A 396 4.88 -9.77 5.39
N TYR A 397 6.08 -9.25 5.55
CA TYR A 397 6.82 -8.48 4.59
C TYR A 397 8.08 -9.25 4.24
N TRP A 398 8.04 -9.94 3.11
CA TRP A 398 9.20 -10.66 2.60
C TRP A 398 10.29 -9.68 2.17
N PHE A 399 11.57 -9.95 2.39
CA PHE A 399 12.64 -9.07 1.95
C PHE A 399 13.95 -9.84 1.75
N ASP A 400 14.84 -9.27 0.96
CA ASP A 400 16.20 -9.77 0.72
C ASP A 400 17.12 -9.32 1.85
N GLY A 401 17.65 -10.27 2.62
CA GLY A 401 18.53 -10.01 3.76
C GLY A 401 19.85 -9.32 3.38
N ASP A 402 20.29 -9.43 2.12
CA ASP A 402 21.59 -8.91 1.68
C ASP A 402 21.63 -7.38 1.52
N ASP A 403 20.51 -6.75 1.16
CA ASP A 403 20.40 -5.30 0.97
C ASP A 403 19.22 -4.64 1.71
N GLY A 404 18.39 -5.44 2.41
CA GLY A 404 17.20 -4.97 3.12
C GLY A 404 16.06 -4.55 2.19
N SER A 405 16.18 -4.78 0.88
CA SER A 405 15.13 -4.48 -0.09
C SER A 405 13.97 -5.45 0.08
N GLY A 406 12.74 -4.94 0.04
CA GLY A 406 11.56 -5.78 -0.01
C GLY A 406 11.51 -6.67 -1.24
N PRO A 407 10.48 -7.51 -1.36
CA PRO A 407 10.31 -8.26 -2.59
C PRO A 407 10.11 -7.22 -3.69
N ARG A 408 10.65 -7.47 -4.88
CA ARG A 408 10.37 -6.60 -6.03
C ARG A 408 8.85 -6.47 -6.12
N ALA A 409 8.33 -5.31 -6.51
CA ALA A 409 6.90 -5.18 -6.71
C ALA A 409 6.48 -6.16 -7.81
N GLU A 410 5.98 -7.33 -7.42
CA GLU A 410 5.83 -8.46 -8.31
C GLU A 410 4.54 -8.32 -9.11
N TRP A 411 4.68 -8.57 -10.40
CA TRP A 411 3.57 -8.61 -11.33
C TRP A 411 2.91 -9.98 -11.34
N ASP A 412 3.67 -11.03 -11.04
CA ASP A 412 3.21 -12.41 -11.04
C ASP A 412 3.45 -12.97 -9.63
N ALA A 413 2.42 -13.19 -8.83
CA ALA A 413 2.56 -14.04 -7.65
C ALA A 413 2.48 -15.49 -8.15
N ARG A 414 3.56 -16.28 -8.03
CA ARG A 414 3.54 -17.67 -8.49
C ARG A 414 2.66 -18.47 -7.54
N ASP A 415 1.97 -19.50 -8.05
CA ASP A 415 1.18 -20.42 -7.22
C ASP A 415 2.06 -21.05 -6.11
N ASP A 416 3.34 -21.24 -6.40
CA ASP A 416 4.38 -21.72 -5.48
C ASP A 416 4.60 -20.78 -4.26
N ASP A 417 4.28 -19.48 -4.39
CA ASP A 417 4.41 -18.50 -3.30
C ASP A 417 3.22 -18.56 -2.32
N TRP A 418 2.11 -19.21 -2.71
CA TRP A 418 0.89 -19.34 -1.92
C TRP A 418 0.61 -20.77 -1.44
N GLU A 419 1.15 -21.81 -2.10
CA GLU A 419 0.92 -23.21 -1.69
C GLU A 419 1.50 -23.52 -0.29
N GLU A 420 2.48 -22.76 0.19
CA GLU A 420 2.98 -22.87 1.56
C GLU A 420 2.21 -22.00 2.58
N GLU A 421 1.56 -20.90 2.17
CA GLU A 421 0.86 -19.98 3.09
C GLU A 421 -0.58 -20.41 3.46
N LEU A 422 -1.18 -21.39 2.76
CA LEU A 422 -2.58 -21.80 2.95
C LEU A 422 -2.78 -23.20 3.58
N LEU A 423 -1.75 -24.04 3.68
CA LEU A 423 -1.86 -25.37 4.30
C LEU A 423 -1.82 -25.37 5.84
N ALA A 424 -1.68 -24.20 6.49
CA ALA A 424 -1.85 -24.06 7.93
C ALA A 424 -3.33 -23.89 8.36
N SER A 425 -4.30 -24.01 7.46
CA SER A 425 -5.71 -24.19 7.83
C SER A 425 -6.15 -25.63 7.54
N VAL A 426 -6.92 -26.19 8.48
CA VAL A 426 -7.45 -27.57 8.51
C VAL A 426 -6.52 -28.61 9.16
N GLY A 427 -6.07 -28.31 10.37
CA GLY A 427 -6.04 -29.32 11.43
C GLY A 427 -7.43 -29.46 12.04
N SER A 428 -8.33 -30.16 11.36
CA SER A 428 -9.60 -30.62 11.93
C SER A 428 -9.36 -31.40 13.22
N GLN A 429 -9.94 -30.96 14.33
CA GLN A 429 -10.53 -31.87 15.31
C GLN A 429 -11.52 -31.13 16.23
N LEU A 430 -12.65 -31.84 16.42
CA LEU A 430 -13.89 -31.52 17.13
C LEU A 430 -13.70 -31.12 18.60
#